data_AF-A0A0H3KMW8-F1
#
_entry.id   AF-A0A0H3KMW8-F1
#
_cell.length_a   1.000
_cell.length_b   1.000
_cell.length_c   1.000
_cell.angle_alpha   90.00
_cell.angle_beta   90.00
_cell.angle_gamma   90.00
#
_symmetry.space_group_name_H-M   'P 1'
#
loop_
_entity.id
_entity.type
_entity.pdbx_description
1 polymer ?
#
loop_
_entity_poly.entity_id
_entity_poly.type
_entity_poly.pdbx_seq_one_letter_code
_entity_poly.pdbx_strand_id
1 'polypeptide(L)' 'MDTTKTGGPAFPIADPFALRPRDEAELERIASGMTLRDWFAGQALVATYLNGFAGPSDDQRAATAYRMADAMLRTREVSQ' A
#
# COMPACT_ATOMS: atom_id res chain seq x y z
N MET A 1 11.84 6.48 3.33
CA MET A 1 10.41 6.53 2.95
C MET A 1 9.64 7.25 4.06
N ASP A 2 8.91 8.31 3.74
CA ASP A 2 8.02 9.00 4.69
C ASP A 2 6.82 8.10 5.02
N THR A 3 6.87 7.44 6.17
CA THR A 3 5.87 6.44 6.62
C THR A 3 4.49 7.03 6.86
N THR A 4 4.40 8.35 7.07
CA THR A 4 3.16 9.09 7.27
C THR A 4 2.30 9.05 6.00
N LYS A 5 2.93 9.20 4.83
CA LYS A 5 2.21 9.27 3.54
C LYS A 5 1.84 7.90 2.98
N THR A 6 2.58 6.86 3.35
CA THR A 6 2.41 5.52 2.75
C THR A 6 1.85 4.48 3.73
N GLY A 7 1.76 4.83 5.01
CA GLY A 7 1.32 3.94 6.08
C GLY A 7 2.36 2.88 6.48
N GLY A 8 3.58 2.95 5.94
CA GLY A 8 4.63 1.94 6.10
C GLY A 8 4.44 0.72 5.19
N PRO A 9 5.20 -0.37 5.42
CA PRO A 9 5.03 -1.63 4.70
C PRO A 9 3.66 -2.27 4.98
N ALA A 10 2.99 -2.76 3.95
CA ALA A 10 1.70 -3.47 4.07
C ALA A 10 1.82 -4.76 4.90
N PHE A 11 2.96 -5.43 4.79
CA PHE A 11 3.30 -6.65 5.52
C PHE A 11 4.61 -6.41 6.27
N PRO A 12 4.57 -5.75 7.43
CA PRO A 12 5.77 -5.39 8.17
C PRO A 12 6.48 -6.66 8.69
N ILE A 13 7.81 -6.67 8.56
CA ILE A 13 8.67 -7.69 9.15
C ILE A 13 9.13 -7.17 10.51
N ALA A 14 8.78 -7.88 11.58
CA ALA A 14 9.10 -7.47 12.95
C ALA A 14 10.62 -7.47 13.23
N ASP A 15 11.35 -8.43 12.66
CA ASP A 15 12.81 -8.52 12.74
C ASP A 15 13.42 -8.88 11.37
N PRO A 16 13.82 -7.88 10.57
CA PRO A 16 14.50 -8.10 9.29
C PRO A 16 15.89 -8.76 9.44
N PHE A 17 16.54 -8.66 10.60
CA PHE A 17 17.86 -9.25 10.83
C PHE A 17 17.81 -10.77 11.02
N ALA A 18 16.68 -11.31 11.46
CA ALA A 18 16.43 -12.75 11.52
C ALA A 18 16.59 -13.44 10.15
N LEU A 19 16.41 -12.70 9.05
CA LEU A 19 16.59 -13.19 7.69
C LEU A 19 18.05 -13.21 7.22
N ARG A 20 18.98 -12.78 8.07
CA ARG A 20 20.44 -12.77 7.84
C ARG A 20 20.81 -12.13 6.50
N PRO A 21 20.43 -10.85 6.27
CA PRO A 21 20.82 -10.13 5.05
C PRO A 21 22.35 -10.07 4.92
N ARG A 22 22.85 -10.18 3.70
CA ARG A 22 24.29 -10.14 3.39
C ARG A 22 24.87 -8.74 3.54
N ASP A 23 24.07 -7.72 3.26
CA ASP A 23 24.45 -6.32 3.29
C ASP A 23 23.24 -5.42 3.60
N GLU A 24 23.50 -4.13 3.76
CA GLU A 24 22.49 -3.11 4.07
C GLU A 24 21.45 -2.95 2.93
N ALA A 25 21.87 -3.15 1.68
CA ALA A 25 20.96 -3.05 0.54
C ALA A 25 19.93 -4.21 0.52
N GLU A 26 20.36 -5.42 0.89
CA GLU A 26 19.48 -6.57 1.06
C GLU A 26 18.53 -6.39 2.25
N LEU A 27 19.02 -5.83 3.36
CA LEU A 27 18.20 -5.47 4.51
C LEU A 27 17.11 -4.46 4.13
N GLU A 28 17.48 -3.39 3.42
CA GLU A 28 16.53 -2.38 2.96
C GLU A 28 15.47 -3.00 2.05
N ARG A 29 15.89 -3.82 1.07
CA ARG A 29 14.96 -4.52 0.16
C ARG A 29 13.99 -5.44 0.89
N ILE A 30 14.46 -6.15 1.93
CA ILE A 30 13.63 -7.02 2.77
C ILE A 30 12.59 -6.18 3.53
N ALA A 31 12.99 -5.01 4.04
CA ALA A 31 12.12 -4.12 4.79
C ALA A 31 11.19 -3.25 3.92
N SER A 32 11.55 -3.00 2.65
CA SER A 32 10.91 -2.03 1.75
C SER A 32 9.81 -2.62 0.86
N GLY A 33 9.10 -3.66 1.32
CA GLY A 33 8.00 -4.30 0.56
C GLY A 33 6.88 -3.33 0.14
N MET A 34 5.80 -3.86 -0.45
CA MET A 34 4.64 -3.04 -0.86
C MET A 34 4.17 -2.13 0.27
N THR A 35 3.86 -0.86 -0.02
CA THR A 35 3.35 0.04 1.02
C THR A 35 1.90 -0.28 1.39
N LEU A 36 1.48 0.06 2.60
CA LEU A 36 0.10 -0.15 3.05
C LEU A 36 -0.89 0.62 2.16
N ARG A 37 -0.50 1.81 1.68
CA ARG A 37 -1.25 2.58 0.68
C ARG A 37 -1.47 1.80 -0.62
N ASP A 38 -0.40 1.21 -1.17
CA ASP A 38 -0.47 0.45 -2.44
C ASP A 38 -1.33 -0.80 -2.26
N TRP A 39 -1.24 -1.45 -1.09
CA TRP A 39 -2.07 -2.61 -0.78
C TRP A 39 -3.57 -2.26 -0.74
N PHE A 40 -3.95 -1.20 -0.03
CA PHE A 40 -5.34 -0.72 -0.01
C PHE A 40 -5.83 -0.30 -1.40
N ALA A 41 -4.99 0.37 -2.19
CA ALA A 41 -5.33 0.76 -3.55
C ALA A 41 -5.58 -0.48 -4.43
N GLY A 42 -4.76 -1.52 -4.30
CA GLY A 42 -4.97 -2.80 -5.00
C GLY A 42 -6.32 -3.44 -4.67
N GLN A 43 -6.71 -3.46 -3.38
CA GLN A 43 -8.02 -3.99 -2.97
C GLN A 43 -9.17 -3.17 -3.57
N ALA A 44 -9.08 -1.85 -3.55
CA ALA A 44 -10.09 -0.97 -4.12
C ALA A 44 -10.19 -1.14 -5.66
N LEU A 45 -9.06 -1.32 -6.35
CA LEU A 45 -9.02 -1.52 -7.79
C LEU A 45 -9.84 -2.75 -8.22
N VAL A 46 -9.70 -3.88 -7.51
CA VAL A 46 -10.46 -5.11 -7.78
C VAL A 46 -11.96 -4.85 -7.76
N ALA A 47 -12.45 -4.10 -6.77
CA ALA A 47 -13.86 -3.76 -6.67
C ALA A 47 -14.36 -2.90 -7.83
N THR A 48 -13.52 -2.03 -8.40
CA THR A 48 -13.94 -1.19 -9.53
C THR A 48 -14.22 -1.99 -10.80
N TYR A 49 -13.47 -3.08 -11.07
CA TYR A 49 -13.62 -3.88 -12.29
C TYR A 49 -14.90 -4.71 -12.35
N LEU A 50 -15.65 -4.76 -11.25
CA LEU A 50 -16.94 -5.46 -11.19
C LEU A 50 -18.10 -4.68 -11.85
N ASN A 51 -17.92 -3.40 -12.20
CA ASN A 51 -18.96 -2.53 -12.76
C ASN A 51 -19.12 -2.57 -14.31
N GLY A 52 -18.53 -3.54 -15.00
CA GLY A 52 -18.71 -3.74 -16.46
C GLY A 52 -17.95 -2.77 -17.37
N PHE A 53 -18.15 -2.93 -18.69
CA PHE A 53 -17.36 -2.30 -19.76
C PHE A 53 -17.65 -0.80 -20.01
N ALA A 54 -18.77 -0.27 -19.52
CA ALA A 54 -19.11 1.16 -19.62
C ALA A 54 -18.62 1.99 -18.41
N GLY A 55 -17.72 1.42 -17.60
CA GLY A 55 -17.22 2.03 -16.38
C GLY A 55 -16.17 3.14 -16.59
N PRO A 56 -15.63 3.69 -15.49
CA PRO A 56 -14.58 4.69 -15.53
C PRO A 56 -13.34 4.20 -16.31
N SER A 57 -12.58 5.12 -16.89
CA SER A 57 -11.28 4.81 -17.50
C SER A 57 -10.31 4.23 -16.47
N ASP A 58 -9.26 3.54 -16.92
CA ASP A 58 -8.25 2.98 -16.03
C ASP A 58 -7.61 4.05 -15.12
N ASP A 59 -7.36 5.25 -15.65
CA ASP A 59 -6.88 6.40 -14.87
C ASP A 59 -7.86 6.81 -13.77
N GLN A 60 -9.17 6.83 -14.06
CA GLN A 60 -10.20 7.15 -13.08
C GLN A 60 -10.31 6.07 -12.00
N ARG A 61 -10.13 4.80 -12.37
CA ARG A 61 -10.10 3.66 -11.44
C ARG A 61 -8.90 3.76 -10.50
N ALA A 62 -7.70 3.96 -11.05
CA ALA A 62 -6.49 4.14 -10.29
C ALA A 62 -6.60 5.33 -9.32
N ALA A 63 -7.08 6.48 -9.81
CA ALA A 63 -7.28 7.66 -8.96
C ALA A 63 -8.30 7.40 -7.83
N THR A 64 -9.38 6.66 -8.12
CA THR A 64 -10.38 6.29 -7.10
C THR A 64 -9.79 5.35 -6.05
N ALA A 65 -9.03 4.34 -6.49
CA ALA A 65 -8.38 3.38 -5.61
C ALA A 65 -7.41 4.05 -4.63
N TYR A 66 -6.55 4.96 -5.11
CA TYR A 66 -5.64 5.71 -4.23
C TYR A 66 -6.38 6.66 -3.28
N ARG A 67 -7.48 7.30 -3.71
CA ARG A 67 -8.30 8.10 -2.79
C ARG A 67 -8.92 7.27 -1.67
N MET A 68 -9.34 6.04 -1.96
CA MET A 68 -9.83 5.11 -0.94
C MET A 68 -8.70 4.71 0.02
N ALA A 69 -7.52 4.38 -0.49
CA ALA A 69 -6.34 4.08 0.33
C ALA A 69 -6.00 5.24 1.28
N ASP A 70 -5.95 6.47 0.76
CA ASP A 70 -5.67 7.68 1.54
C ASP A 70 -6.76 7.95 2.60
N ALA A 71 -8.02 7.58 2.34
CA ALA A 71 -9.10 7.66 3.33
C ALA A 71 -8.94 6.64 4.46
N MET A 72 -8.51 5.41 4.15
CA MET A 72 -8.23 4.38 5.15
C MET A 72 -7.07 4.77 6.06
N LEU A 73 -5.98 5.32 5.49
CA LEU A 73 -4.84 5.81 6.27
C LEU A 73 -5.24 6.96 7.21
N ARG A 74 -5.98 7.97 6.73
CA ARG A 74 -6.49 9.04 7.60
C ARG A 74 -7.38 8.54 8.72
N THR A 75 -8.24 7.56 8.44
CA THR A 75 -9.12 6.97 9.47
C THR A 75 -8.31 6.28 10.57
N ARG A 76 -7.20 5.62 10.19
CA ARG A 76 -6.26 5.00 11.14
C ARG A 76 -5.57 6.04 12.02
N GLU A 77 -5.12 7.16 11.46
CA GLU A 77 -4.46 8.24 12.23
C GLU A 77 -5.38 8.85 13.29
N VAL A 78 -6.67 9.02 12.98
CA VAL A 78 -7.67 9.55 13.93
C VAL A 78 -8.04 8.53 15.02
N SER A 79 -7.75 7.25 14.81
CA SER A 79 -8.06 6.16 15.75
C SER A 79 -6.88 5.78 16.67
N GLN A 80 -5.76 6.50 16.60
CA GLN A 80 -4.58 6.36 17.46
C GLN A 80 -4.55 7.50 18.49
#